data_AF-A0A0Q9PC74-F1
#
_entry.id   AF-A0A0Q9PC74-F1
#
_cell.length_a   1.000
_cell.length_b   1.000
_cell.length_c   1.000
_cell.angle_alpha   90.00
_cell.angle_beta   90.00
_cell.angle_gamma   90.00
#
_symmetry.space_group_name_H-M   'P 1'
#
loop_
_entity.id
_entity.type
_entity.pdbx_description
1 polymer ?
#
loop_
_entity_poly.entity_id
_entity_poly.type
_entity_poly.pdbx_seq_one_letter_code
_entity_poly.pdbx_strand_id
1 'polypeptide(L)' 'MAWVQILDKDHLSVKFDDKDDSALIEVNDGGISPNYVTIRLDEQEVDELIEALQRIKQSMQ' A
#
# COMPACT_ATOMS: atom_id res chain seq x y z
N MET A 1 -10.77 13.95 -7.34
CA MET A 1 -11.51 12.96 -6.52
C MET A 1 -11.69 11.71 -7.35
N ALA A 2 -10.58 11.15 -7.81
CA ALA A 2 -10.56 9.85 -8.43
C ALA A 2 -9.38 9.13 -7.78
N TRP A 3 -9.67 8.27 -6.81
CA TRP A 3 -8.65 7.35 -6.34
C TRP A 3 -8.35 6.40 -7.49
N VAL A 4 -7.10 6.39 -7.95
CA VAL A 4 -6.67 5.51 -9.02
C VAL A 4 -6.26 4.19 -8.38
N GLN A 5 -7.05 3.15 -8.57
CA GLN A 5 -6.70 1.82 -8.09
C GLN A 5 -5.49 1.28 -8.88
N ILE A 6 -4.40 0.94 -8.18
CA ILE A 6 -3.17 0.42 -8.78
C ILE A 6 -3.07 -1.09 -8.60
N LEU A 7 -3.39 -1.59 -7.40
CA LEU A 7 -3.41 -3.01 -7.06
C LEU A 7 -4.64 -3.32 -6.23
N ASP A 8 -5.36 -4.39 -6.57
CA ASP A 8 -6.48 -4.90 -5.77
C ASP A 8 -6.35 -6.42 -5.61
N LYS A 9 -6.22 -6.85 -4.35
CA LYS A 9 -6.08 -8.25 -3.91
C LYS A 9 -6.86 -8.42 -2.61
N ASP A 10 -7.25 -9.67 -2.31
CA ASP A 10 -8.13 -10.01 -1.18
C ASP A 10 -7.76 -9.34 0.14
N HIS A 11 -6.46 -9.25 0.46
CA HIS A 11 -5.96 -8.68 1.73
C HIS A 11 -5.16 -7.38 1.59
N LEU A 12 -4.95 -6.88 0.37
CA LEU A 12 -4.06 -5.76 0.09
C LEU A 12 -4.57 -4.96 -1.10
N SER A 13 -4.77 -3.66 -0.91
CA SER A 13 -5.06 -2.73 -1.99
C SER A 13 -4.07 -1.55 -1.98
N VAL A 14 -3.71 -1.08 -3.17
CA VAL A 14 -2.86 0.11 -3.36
C VAL A 14 -3.57 1.06 -4.29
N LYS A 15 -3.71 2.32 -3.85
CA LYS A 15 -4.41 3.39 -4.56
C LYS A 15 -3.52 4.62 -4.64
N PHE A 16 -3.69 5.43 -5.67
CA PHE A 16 -3.08 6.75 -5.79
C PHE A 16 -4.15 7.83 -5.62
N ASP A 17 -3.92 8.78 -4.71
CA ASP A 17 -4.77 9.94 -4.47
C ASP A 17 -4.27 11.11 -5.33
N ASP A 18 -4.95 11.33 -6.47
CA ASP A 18 -4.62 12.34 -7.48
C ASP A 18 -4.62 13.78 -6.96
N LYS A 19 -5.28 14.02 -5.83
CA LYS A 19 -5.44 15.35 -5.24
C LYS A 19 -4.33 15.70 -4.27
N ASP A 20 -3.96 14.74 -3.45
CA ASP A 20 -3.00 14.93 -2.36
C ASP A 20 -1.62 14.36 -2.70
N ASP A 21 -1.44 13.88 -3.94
CA ASP A 21 -0.21 13.29 -4.48
C ASP A 21 0.40 12.25 -3.54
N SER A 22 -0.47 11.36 -3.04
CA SER A 22 -0.10 10.37 -2.03
C SER A 22 -0.55 8.98 -2.43
N ALA A 23 0.26 7.99 -2.05
CA ALA A 23 -0.11 6.59 -2.14
C ALA A 23 -0.91 6.19 -0.90
N LEU A 24 -1.89 5.31 -1.11
CA LEU A 24 -2.66 4.68 -0.04
C LEU A 24 -2.46 3.18 -0.13
N ILE A 25 -1.96 2.57 0.94
CA ILE A 25 -1.88 1.13 1.11
C ILE A 25 -2.91 0.74 2.14
N GLU A 26 -3.82 -0.16 1.76
CA GLU A 26 -4.87 -0.67 2.64
C GLU A 26 -4.68 -2.17 2.81
N VAL A 27 -4.51 -2.59 4.06
CA VAL A 27 -4.36 -4.00 4.43
C VAL A 27 -5.55 -4.42 5.26
N ASN A 28 -6.07 -5.62 5.00
CA ASN A 28 -7.08 -6.23 5.86
C ASN A 28 -6.59 -7.58 6.40
N ASP A 29 -7.04 -7.92 7.60
CA ASP A 29 -6.67 -9.16 8.30
C ASP A 29 -7.44 -10.41 7.83
N GLY A 30 -8.37 -10.27 6.86
CA GLY A 30 -9.15 -11.38 6.31
C GLY A 30 -10.16 -12.00 7.26
N GLY A 31 -10.43 -11.36 8.40
CA GLY A 31 -11.41 -11.84 9.38
C GLY A 31 -12.85 -11.76 8.87
N ILE A 32 -13.78 -12.43 9.56
CA ILE A 32 -15.23 -12.33 9.30
C ILE A 32 -15.72 -10.87 9.42
N SER A 33 -15.09 -10.10 10.31
CA SER A 33 -15.19 -8.66 10.40
C SER A 33 -13.79 -8.07 10.19
N PRO A 34 -13.40 -7.79 8.94
CA PRO A 34 -12.03 -7.43 8.64
C PRO A 34 -11.67 -6.06 9.24
N ASN A 35 -10.51 -5.99 9.89
CA ASN A 35 -9.94 -4.73 10.33
C ASN A 35 -9.07 -4.17 9.21
N TYR A 36 -9.39 -2.97 8.75
CA TYR A 36 -8.66 -2.28 7.71
C TYR A 36 -7.68 -1.30 8.33
N VAL A 37 -6.41 -1.41 7.94
CA VAL A 37 -5.38 -0.41 8.23
C VAL A 37 -5.03 0.27 6.92
N THR A 38 -5.24 1.59 6.87
CA THR A 38 -4.82 2.43 5.75
C THR A 38 -3.56 3.19 6.14
N ILE A 39 -2.52 3.04 5.34
CA ILE A 39 -1.26 3.77 5.44
C ILE A 39 -1.25 4.76 4.26
N ARG A 40 -1.10 6.04 4.57
CA ARG A 40 -0.86 7.10 3.58
C ARG A 40 0.63 7.36 3.52
N LEU A 41 1.17 7.44 2.31
CA LEU A 41 2.58 7.65 2.05
C LEU A 41 2.73 8.79 1.04
N ASP A 42 3.67 9.69 1.28
CA ASP A 42 4.14 10.62 0.25
C ASP A 42 5.15 9.95 -0.69
N GLU A 43 5.65 10.69 -1.69
CA GLU A 43 6.61 10.19 -2.68
C GLU A 43 7.89 9.63 -2.03
N GLN A 44 8.44 10.32 -1.03
CA GLN A 44 9.67 9.89 -0.36
C GLN A 44 9.43 8.60 0.43
N GLU A 45 8.33 8.53 1.18
CA GLU A 45 7.97 7.33 1.96
C GLU A 45 7.68 6.12 1.07
N VAL A 46 7.15 6.34 -0.15
CA VAL A 46 6.99 5.29 -1.16
C VAL A 46 8.33 4.73 -1.59
N ASP A 47 9.31 5.57 -1.90
CA ASP A 47 10.66 5.13 -2.29
C ASP A 47 11.35 4.34 -1.17
N GLU A 48 11.26 4.82 0.07
CA GLU A 48 11.81 4.14 1.24
C GLU A 48 11.17 2.76 1.46
N LEU A 49 9.85 2.65 1.28
CA LEU A 49 9.14 1.38 1.38
C LEU A 49 9.53 0.41 0.25
N ILE A 50 9.68 0.89 -0.98
CA ILE A 50 10.14 0.08 -2.12
C ILE A 50 11.52 -0.50 -1.82
N GLU A 51 12.46 0.33 -1.36
CA GLU A 51 13.80 -0.14 -1.00
C GLU A 51 13.76 -1.22 0.09
N ALA A 52 12.97 -1.01 1.15
CA ALA A 52 12.84 -1.96 2.25
C ALA A 52 12.28 -3.31 1.76
N LEU A 53 11.21 -3.29 0.97
CA LEU A 53 10.59 -4.49 0.41
C LEU A 53 11.54 -5.25 -0.53
N GLN A 54 12.34 -4.54 -1.34
CA GLN A 54 13.35 -5.16 -2.19
C GLN A 54 14.43 -5.88 -1.38
N ARG A 55 14.93 -5.27 -0.30
CA ARG A 55 15.93 -5.89 0.60
C ARG A 55 15.38 -7.14 1.28
N ILE A 56 14.12 -7.10 1.74
CA ILE A 56 13.44 -8.29 2.30
C ILE A 56 13.35 -9.39 1.25
N LYS A 57 12.90 -9.08 0.03
CA LYS A 57 12.78 -10.07 -1.05
C LYS A 57 14.11 -10.74 -1.38
N GLN A 58 15.21 -9.99 -1.39
CA GLN A 58 16.56 -10.54 -1.58
C GLN A 58 16.98 -11.47 -0.44
N SER A 59 16.55 -11.17 0.79
CA SER A 59 16.88 -11.97 1.98
C SER A 59 16.08 -13.28 2.09
N MET A 60 14.99 -13.41 1.34
CA MET A 60 14.17 -14.64 1.27
C MET A 60 14.68 -15.65 0.22
N GLN A 61 15.77 -15.32 -0.49
CA GLN A 61 16.46 -16.20 -1.44
C GLN A 61 17.62 -16.92 -0.76
#